data_AF-A0A848WKA3-F1
#
_entry.id   AF-A0A848WKA3-F1
#
_cell.length_a   1.000
_cell.length_b   1.000
_cell.length_c   1.000
_cell.angle_alpha   90.00
_cell.angle_beta   90.00
_cell.angle_gamma   90.00
#
_symmetry.space_group_name_H-M   'P 1'
#
loop_
_entity.id
_entity.type
_entity.pdbx_description
1 polymer ?
#
loop_
_entity_poly.entity_id
_entity_poly.type
_entity_poly.pdbx_seq_one_letter_code
_entity_poly.pdbx_strand_id
1 'polypeptide(L)'
;QTLELIFEIQGFPRHLSQHVGGFIITEGRLDELVPIENATMEDRTVICWDKDDIDSLGILKVDVLALGMLSCVRKAFDLIQQHHQIDYTLATLPPEDPEVYDMLCKADSLGVFQVESRAQMNFLPRMKPRCFYDLVIETAIIRPGPIQGDMVHPYLRRRNGEEEVSFPSDDLGKVLGKTLGVPLFQEQAMQIAIVGAGFTPEQADRLRRSLATFKKHGNVSEFRNLFLKGMAKNGYEPDFAERCFSQIEGFGSYGFPESHAASFALLVYASSWLKCHHPSIFACALLNSQPMGFYAPAQIVRDAREHGVTVRPPDINASTWDNIMEPDGQGGLALRLGFRQIKSMREEEATWIAAARGNGYLSVEDVWRRAGVEPRLLRVLAEADVFASLHLSRRDALWAAAAIGAEKPLPLFAGDMDGEGIVEPAAHLPQMTEGEHVVEDFVAMRLTLRAHPIAFLRHKLTPDTQRSKGPLPGAAWTTRQD
;
A
#
# COMPACT_ATOMS: atom_id res chain seq x y z
N GLN A 1 23.78 -27.22 22.04
CA GLN A 1 23.97 -27.69 20.64
C GLN A 1 23.28 -26.80 19.60
N THR A 2 21.95 -26.82 19.42
CA THR A 2 21.31 -26.02 18.33
C THR A 2 21.62 -24.52 18.41
N LEU A 3 21.58 -23.92 19.61
CA LEU A 3 21.93 -22.51 19.80
C LEU A 3 23.41 -22.22 19.52
N GLU A 4 24.32 -23.13 19.87
CA GLU A 4 25.76 -22.99 19.60
C GLU A 4 26.02 -23.03 18.09
N LEU A 5 25.41 -24.00 17.39
CA LEU A 5 25.49 -24.09 15.92
C LEU A 5 24.90 -22.85 15.24
N ILE A 6 23.81 -22.27 15.80
CA ILE A 6 23.25 -21.00 15.30
C ILE A 6 24.27 -19.86 15.43
N PHE A 7 24.98 -19.76 16.56
CA PHE A 7 26.01 -18.74 16.73
C PHE A 7 27.21 -18.96 15.81
N GLU A 8 27.60 -20.21 15.56
CA GLU A 8 28.70 -20.53 14.63
C GLU A 8 28.39 -20.14 13.18
N ILE A 9 27.14 -20.26 12.74
CA ILE A 9 26.73 -19.93 11.36
C ILE A 9 26.19 -18.49 11.21
N GLN A 10 26.13 -17.71 12.28
CA GLN A 10 25.63 -16.34 12.22
C GLN A 10 26.58 -15.47 11.38
N GLY A 11 26.04 -14.88 10.30
CA GLY A 11 26.82 -14.07 9.36
C GLY A 11 27.32 -14.82 8.13
N PHE A 12 27.14 -16.14 8.04
CA PHE A 12 27.42 -16.86 6.80
C PHE A 12 26.44 -16.44 5.69
N PRO A 13 26.93 -16.13 4.48
CA PRO A 13 26.08 -15.81 3.34
C PRO A 13 25.22 -17.03 2.95
N ARG A 14 23.94 -16.79 2.62
CA ARG A 14 23.00 -17.87 2.24
C ARG A 14 23.05 -18.21 0.75
N HIS A 15 22.88 -17.20 -0.10
CA HIS A 15 22.88 -17.30 -1.55
C HIS A 15 23.11 -15.90 -2.14
N LEU A 16 23.56 -15.85 -3.39
CA LEU A 16 23.61 -14.61 -4.16
C LEU A 16 22.18 -14.18 -4.49
N SER A 17 21.84 -12.94 -4.18
CA SER A 17 20.54 -12.34 -4.48
C SER A 17 20.74 -10.96 -5.10
N GLN A 18 19.74 -10.52 -5.85
CA GLN A 18 19.81 -9.28 -6.62
C GLN A 18 19.47 -8.08 -5.73
N HIS A 19 20.20 -6.97 -5.88
CA HIS A 19 19.76 -5.70 -5.32
C HIS A 19 18.60 -5.18 -6.16
N VAL A 20 17.41 -5.10 -5.57
CA VAL A 20 16.20 -4.64 -6.26
C VAL A 20 16.42 -3.20 -6.74
N GLY A 21 16.50 -3.02 -8.05
CA GLY A 21 16.67 -1.73 -8.71
C GLY A 21 18.11 -1.24 -8.84
N GLY A 22 19.12 -1.97 -8.37
CA GLY A 22 20.52 -1.55 -8.51
C GLY A 22 21.08 -1.80 -9.89
N PHE A 23 21.53 -0.74 -10.57
CA PHE A 23 22.26 -0.81 -11.82
C PHE A 23 23.63 -0.19 -11.66
N ILE A 24 24.62 -0.76 -12.33
CA ILE A 24 25.98 -0.25 -12.37
C ILE A 24 26.35 0.13 -13.79
N ILE A 25 27.17 1.16 -13.92
CA ILE A 25 27.65 1.66 -15.20
C ILE A 25 29.15 1.85 -15.09
N THR A 26 29.89 1.20 -15.98
CA THR A 26 31.35 1.32 -16.11
C THR A 26 31.71 2.02 -17.41
N GLU A 27 32.86 2.71 -17.44
CA GLU A 27 33.36 3.35 -18.68
C GLU A 27 33.74 2.30 -19.74
N GLY A 28 34.37 1.22 -19.31
CA GLY A 28 34.77 0.09 -20.14
C GLY A 28 33.88 -1.14 -19.97
N ARG A 29 34.34 -2.25 -20.55
CA ARG A 29 33.69 -3.55 -20.47
C ARG A 29 33.65 -4.07 -19.05
N LEU A 30 32.45 -4.34 -18.55
CA LEU A 30 32.23 -4.82 -17.18
C LEU A 30 32.86 -6.21 -16.95
N ASP A 31 32.87 -7.07 -17.97
CA ASP A 31 33.42 -8.42 -17.91
C ASP A 31 34.96 -8.47 -17.86
N GLU A 32 35.64 -7.33 -18.09
CA GLU A 32 37.08 -7.19 -17.85
C GLU A 32 37.40 -6.89 -16.37
N LEU A 33 36.39 -6.45 -15.60
CA LEU A 33 36.52 -6.09 -14.18
C LEU A 33 36.00 -7.19 -13.26
N VAL A 34 34.85 -7.78 -13.60
CA VAL A 34 34.14 -8.75 -12.76
C VAL A 34 33.41 -9.80 -13.60
N PRO A 35 33.37 -11.08 -13.17
CA PRO A 35 32.53 -12.08 -13.80
C PRO A 35 31.05 -11.68 -13.79
N ILE A 36 30.37 -11.90 -14.92
CA ILE A 36 28.95 -11.63 -15.11
C ILE A 36 28.21 -12.97 -15.17
N GLU A 37 27.15 -13.08 -14.39
CA GLU A 37 26.28 -14.26 -14.34
C GLU A 37 24.86 -13.92 -14.78
N ASN A 38 24.15 -14.89 -15.37
CA ASN A 38 22.73 -14.72 -15.64
C ASN A 38 21.93 -14.83 -14.35
N ALA A 39 20.99 -13.92 -14.17
CA ALA A 39 20.06 -13.94 -13.05
C ALA A 39 18.95 -14.99 -13.29
N THR A 40 18.20 -15.32 -12.24
CA THR A 40 17.04 -16.23 -12.36
C THR A 40 15.92 -15.65 -13.22
N MET A 41 15.83 -14.32 -13.29
CA MET A 41 14.90 -13.62 -14.17
C MET A 41 15.48 -13.59 -15.58
N GLU A 42 14.65 -13.93 -16.57
CA GLU A 42 15.02 -13.87 -17.98
C GLU A 42 15.50 -12.45 -18.35
N ASP A 43 16.49 -12.37 -19.24
CA ASP A 43 17.09 -11.12 -19.71
C ASP A 43 17.67 -10.21 -18.60
N ARG A 44 18.19 -10.82 -17.53
CA ARG A 44 18.91 -10.13 -16.46
C ARG A 44 20.26 -10.76 -16.18
N THR A 45 21.24 -9.92 -15.90
CA THR A 45 22.60 -10.31 -15.50
C THR A 45 22.98 -9.66 -14.18
N VAL A 46 23.85 -10.32 -13.42
CA VAL A 46 24.31 -9.89 -12.10
C VAL A 46 25.82 -10.06 -11.99
N ILE A 47 26.42 -9.40 -11.00
CA ILE A 47 27.84 -9.54 -10.65
C ILE A 47 27.95 -10.02 -9.20
N CYS A 48 29.12 -10.51 -8.82
CA CYS A 48 29.36 -11.09 -7.50
C CYS A 48 29.67 -10.07 -6.38
N TRP A 49 29.90 -8.79 -6.74
CA TRP A 49 30.22 -7.73 -5.78
C TRP A 49 28.99 -7.11 -5.14
N ASP A 50 29.12 -6.71 -3.88
CA ASP A 50 28.06 -6.04 -3.15
C ASP A 50 28.12 -4.50 -3.29
N LYS A 51 27.22 -3.80 -2.60
CA LYS A 51 27.14 -2.33 -2.67
C LYS A 51 28.43 -1.64 -2.20
N ASP A 52 29.06 -2.17 -1.15
CA ASP A 52 30.21 -1.55 -0.51
C ASP A 52 31.48 -1.75 -1.36
N ASP A 53 31.59 -2.90 -2.04
CA ASP A 53 32.61 -3.15 -3.05
C ASP A 53 32.51 -2.16 -4.23
N ILE A 54 31.29 -1.94 -4.74
CA ILE A 54 31.03 -1.02 -5.86
C ILE A 54 31.38 0.43 -5.48
N ASP A 55 31.02 0.85 -4.27
CA ASP A 55 31.37 2.18 -3.75
C ASP A 55 32.89 2.33 -3.58
N SER A 56 33.56 1.30 -3.07
CA SER A 56 35.02 1.28 -2.88
C SER A 56 35.78 1.37 -4.21
N LEU A 57 35.23 0.78 -5.27
CA LEU A 57 35.80 0.83 -6.62
C LEU A 57 35.45 2.13 -7.37
N GLY A 58 34.61 3.00 -6.79
CA GLY A 58 34.16 4.24 -7.43
C GLY A 58 33.33 4.00 -8.69
N ILE A 59 32.67 2.84 -8.79
CA ILE A 59 31.82 2.51 -9.92
C ILE A 59 30.48 3.26 -9.78
N LEU A 60 30.01 3.84 -10.89
CA LEU A 60 28.74 4.56 -10.90
C LEU A 60 27.59 3.57 -10.64
N LYS A 61 26.86 3.81 -9.56
CA LYS A 61 25.63 3.08 -9.20
C LYS A 61 24.42 3.97 -9.38
N VAL A 62 23.37 3.45 -10.03
CA VAL A 62 22.05 4.09 -10.17
C VAL A 62 20.98 3.13 -9.65
N ASP A 63 20.08 3.63 -8.81
CA ASP A 63 18.92 2.86 -8.35
C ASP A 63 17.67 3.23 -9.16
N VAL A 64 17.15 2.27 -9.93
CA VAL A 64 15.90 2.35 -10.68
C VAL A 64 14.84 1.53 -9.93
N LEU A 65 14.06 2.21 -9.10
CA LEU A 65 13.08 1.59 -8.23
C LEU A 65 11.70 1.55 -8.89
N ALA A 66 11.03 0.40 -8.83
CA ALA A 66 9.63 0.26 -9.21
C ALA A 66 8.75 0.59 -8.00
N LEU A 67 8.09 1.76 -8.02
CA LEU A 67 7.16 2.16 -6.97
C LEU A 67 5.72 1.87 -7.42
N GLY A 68 5.05 0.92 -6.77
CA GLY A 68 3.67 0.52 -7.11
C GLY A 68 2.69 1.69 -7.13
N MET A 69 2.85 2.67 -6.23
CA MET A 69 1.98 3.84 -6.20
C MET A 69 2.08 4.70 -7.47
N LEU A 70 3.24 4.79 -8.11
CA LEU A 70 3.35 5.49 -9.41
C LEU A 70 2.53 4.76 -10.48
N SER A 71 2.51 3.42 -10.46
CA SER A 71 1.67 2.62 -11.36
C SER A 71 0.19 2.85 -11.07
N CYS A 72 -0.21 2.91 -9.80
CA CYS A 72 -1.58 3.21 -9.38
C CYS A 72 -2.01 4.60 -9.87
N VAL A 73 -1.22 5.64 -9.59
CA VAL A 73 -1.51 7.01 -10.02
C VAL A 73 -1.62 7.12 -11.54
N ARG A 74 -0.68 6.52 -12.28
CA ARG A 74 -0.75 6.48 -13.75
C ARG A 74 -2.05 5.81 -14.23
N LYS A 75 -2.36 4.60 -13.74
CA LYS A 75 -3.61 3.89 -14.11
C LYS A 75 -4.85 4.72 -13.76
N ALA A 76 -4.83 5.45 -12.65
CA ALA A 76 -5.94 6.32 -12.25
C ALA A 76 -6.09 7.52 -13.20
N PHE A 77 -5.00 8.17 -13.60
CA PHE A 77 -5.04 9.25 -14.60
C PHE A 77 -5.53 8.74 -15.96
N ASP A 78 -5.06 7.57 -16.42
CA ASP A 78 -5.53 6.96 -17.66
C ASP A 78 -7.06 6.72 -17.62
N LEU A 79 -7.59 6.24 -16.50
CA LEU A 79 -9.03 6.04 -16.30
C LEU A 79 -9.81 7.37 -16.23
N ILE A 80 -9.26 8.41 -15.59
CA ILE A 80 -9.88 9.75 -15.58
C ILE A 80 -9.93 10.32 -17.00
N GLN A 81 -8.85 10.18 -17.77
CA GLN A 81 -8.81 10.61 -19.16
C GLN A 81 -9.85 9.86 -19.99
N GLN A 82 -9.92 8.53 -19.83
CA GLN A 82 -10.88 7.70 -20.56
C GLN A 82 -12.34 8.08 -20.27
N HIS A 83 -12.72 8.24 -19.01
CA HIS A 83 -14.13 8.40 -18.62
C HIS A 83 -14.58 9.85 -18.43
N HIS A 84 -13.68 10.75 -18.07
CA HIS A 84 -13.98 12.16 -17.80
C HIS A 84 -13.36 13.11 -18.83
N GLN A 85 -12.48 12.61 -19.72
CA GLN A 85 -11.81 13.43 -20.75
C GLN A 85 -10.99 14.58 -20.16
N ILE A 86 -10.46 14.38 -18.95
CA ILE A 86 -9.57 15.32 -18.26
C ILE A 86 -8.19 14.68 -18.17
N ASP A 87 -7.16 15.45 -18.54
CA ASP A 87 -5.78 15.00 -18.50
C ASP A 87 -5.06 15.57 -17.26
N TYR A 88 -4.75 14.71 -16.31
CA TYR A 88 -3.99 15.05 -15.12
C TYR A 88 -2.60 14.42 -15.15
N THR A 89 -1.65 15.16 -14.62
CA THR A 89 -0.30 14.72 -14.32
C THR A 89 0.01 15.10 -12.87
N LEU A 90 1.08 14.55 -12.29
CA LEU A 90 1.54 14.97 -10.96
C LEU A 90 1.82 16.48 -10.86
N ALA A 91 2.16 17.12 -11.98
CA ALA A 91 2.44 18.56 -12.04
C ALA A 91 1.18 19.43 -12.23
N THR A 92 0.08 18.87 -12.74
CA THR A 92 -1.15 19.61 -13.05
C THR A 92 -2.28 19.35 -12.06
N LEU A 93 -2.10 18.42 -11.11
CA LEU A 93 -3.05 18.21 -10.02
C LEU A 93 -3.28 19.51 -9.22
N PRO A 94 -4.54 19.88 -8.91
CA PRO A 94 -4.82 21.05 -8.10
C PRO A 94 -4.12 20.98 -6.75
N PRO A 95 -3.25 21.95 -6.39
CA PRO A 95 -2.55 21.93 -5.11
C PRO A 95 -3.45 22.47 -3.98
N GLU A 96 -3.15 22.07 -2.74
CA GLU A 96 -3.71 22.64 -1.51
C GLU A 96 -5.26 22.57 -1.40
N ASP A 97 -5.86 21.46 -1.85
CA ASP A 97 -7.31 21.24 -1.77
C ASP A 97 -7.79 20.96 -0.32
N PRO A 98 -8.67 21.80 0.27
CA PRO A 98 -9.18 21.61 1.62
C PRO A 98 -9.92 20.28 1.84
N GLU A 99 -10.64 19.77 0.84
CA GLU A 99 -11.44 18.54 0.97
C GLU A 99 -10.54 17.32 1.18
N VAL A 100 -9.39 17.30 0.50
CA VAL A 100 -8.36 16.26 0.66
C VAL A 100 -7.82 16.25 2.09
N TYR A 101 -7.53 17.43 2.65
CA TYR A 101 -7.07 17.54 4.03
C TYR A 101 -8.14 17.15 5.05
N ASP A 102 -9.41 17.46 4.78
CA ASP A 102 -10.52 17.07 5.64
C ASP A 102 -10.77 15.56 5.63
N MET A 103 -10.60 14.90 4.49
CA MET A 103 -10.60 13.43 4.39
C MET A 103 -9.47 12.83 5.24
N LEU A 104 -8.23 13.36 5.09
CA LEU A 104 -7.08 12.90 5.87
C LEU A 104 -7.27 13.13 7.38
N CYS A 105 -7.85 14.25 7.79
CA CYS A 105 -8.18 14.51 9.21
C CYS A 105 -9.14 13.48 9.82
N LYS A 106 -9.97 12.81 9.00
CA LYS A 106 -10.86 11.74 9.45
C LYS A 106 -10.17 10.37 9.47
N ALA A 107 -8.86 10.32 9.20
CA ALA A 107 -8.08 9.11 8.99
C ALA A 107 -8.59 8.23 7.83
N ASP A 108 -9.26 8.83 6.86
CA ASP A 108 -9.74 8.10 5.69
C ASP A 108 -8.64 7.97 4.63
N SER A 109 -7.64 7.16 4.97
CA SER A 109 -6.39 7.05 4.21
C SER A 109 -6.07 5.62 3.74
N LEU A 110 -7.06 4.72 3.75
CA LEU A 110 -6.87 3.36 3.22
C LEU A 110 -6.42 3.42 1.74
N GLY A 111 -5.30 2.77 1.43
CA GLY A 111 -4.71 2.77 0.09
C GLY A 111 -3.88 4.01 -0.26
N VAL A 112 -3.92 5.07 0.56
CA VAL A 112 -3.14 6.29 0.35
C VAL A 112 -1.68 6.02 0.68
N PHE A 113 -0.78 6.51 -0.17
CA PHE A 113 0.65 6.24 -0.05
C PHE A 113 1.20 6.70 1.30
N GLN A 114 2.03 5.87 1.96
CA GLN A 114 2.77 6.16 3.21
C GLN A 114 1.96 6.48 4.47
N VAL A 115 0.70 6.91 4.36
CA VAL A 115 -0.15 7.37 5.48
C VAL A 115 -1.32 6.42 5.80
N GLU A 116 -1.24 5.18 5.34
CA GLU A 116 -2.30 4.16 5.48
C GLU A 116 -2.11 3.19 6.66
N SER A 117 -0.95 3.20 7.33
CA SER A 117 -0.69 2.32 8.47
C SER A 117 -1.54 2.69 9.69
N ARG A 118 -1.79 1.77 10.62
CA ARG A 118 -2.57 2.05 11.83
C ARG A 118 -2.00 3.18 12.68
N ALA A 119 -0.67 3.29 12.76
CA ALA A 119 -0.03 4.37 13.50
C ALA A 119 -0.28 5.73 12.83
N GLN A 120 -0.19 5.79 11.49
CA GLN A 120 -0.48 6.99 10.70
C GLN A 120 -1.97 7.38 10.79
N MET A 121 -2.88 6.42 10.59
CA MET A 121 -4.32 6.65 10.74
C MET A 121 -4.72 7.13 12.13
N ASN A 122 -4.00 6.73 13.19
CA ASN A 122 -4.24 7.25 14.54
C ASN A 122 -3.64 8.65 14.77
N PHE A 123 -2.62 9.01 13.99
CA PHE A 123 -1.93 10.28 14.11
C PHE A 123 -2.62 11.40 13.30
N LEU A 124 -3.09 11.10 12.09
CA LEU A 124 -3.77 12.05 11.20
C LEU A 124 -4.89 12.88 11.89
N PRO A 125 -5.85 12.31 12.64
CA PRO A 125 -6.90 13.08 13.31
C PRO A 125 -6.40 13.98 14.45
N ARG A 126 -5.22 13.66 14.99
CA ARG A 126 -4.58 14.44 16.06
C ARG A 126 -3.76 15.59 15.46
N MET A 127 -3.02 15.32 14.38
CA MET A 127 -2.16 16.30 13.72
C MET A 127 -2.96 17.31 12.89
N LYS A 128 -4.07 16.87 12.30
CA LYS A 128 -4.98 17.68 11.47
C LYS A 128 -4.23 18.44 10.36
N PRO A 129 -3.77 17.75 9.31
CA PRO A 129 -3.07 18.40 8.21
C PRO A 129 -3.97 19.44 7.54
N ARG A 130 -3.38 20.58 7.17
CA ARG A 130 -4.04 21.73 6.55
C ARG A 130 -3.23 22.37 5.41
N CYS A 131 -1.99 21.94 5.21
CA CYS A 131 -1.18 22.33 4.06
C CYS A 131 -0.28 21.21 3.58
N PHE A 132 0.35 21.36 2.41
CA PHE A 132 1.28 20.36 1.87
C PHE A 132 2.43 20.03 2.83
N TYR A 133 2.98 21.05 3.52
CA TYR A 133 4.10 20.84 4.44
C TYR A 133 3.74 19.96 5.64
N ASP A 134 2.47 19.94 6.05
CA ASP A 134 2.00 18.99 7.07
C ASP A 134 2.15 17.54 6.58
N LEU A 135 1.91 17.26 5.29
CA LEU A 135 2.13 15.92 4.72
C LEU A 135 3.62 15.55 4.70
N VAL A 136 4.51 16.52 4.48
CA VAL A 136 5.97 16.32 4.58
C VAL A 136 6.33 15.84 5.98
N ILE A 137 5.76 16.48 7.01
CA ILE A 137 5.95 16.08 8.41
C ILE A 137 5.35 14.69 8.67
N GLU A 138 4.14 14.41 8.18
CA GLU A 138 3.45 13.13 8.34
C GLU A 138 4.30 11.95 7.85
N THR A 139 4.94 12.11 6.69
CA THR A 139 5.81 11.06 6.13
C THR A 139 7.06 10.80 6.99
N ALA A 140 7.51 11.80 7.75
CA ALA A 140 8.77 11.75 8.50
C ALA A 140 8.58 11.34 9.97
N ILE A 141 7.46 11.75 10.60
CA ILE A 141 7.34 11.76 12.07
C ILE A 141 6.99 10.39 12.68
N ILE A 142 6.17 9.57 12.02
CA ILE A 142 5.75 8.26 12.57
C ILE A 142 6.81 7.19 12.28
N ARG A 143 7.88 7.21 13.08
CA ARG A 143 9.04 6.30 12.96
C ARG A 143 9.67 6.02 14.32
N PRO A 144 10.42 4.90 14.47
CA PRO A 144 11.03 4.55 15.75
C PRO A 144 11.89 5.67 16.36
N GLY A 145 12.65 6.41 15.55
CA GLY A 145 13.50 7.51 16.04
C GLY A 145 12.74 8.66 16.69
N PRO A 146 11.88 9.39 15.96
CA PRO A 146 11.08 10.47 16.53
C PRO A 146 10.18 10.01 17.70
N ILE A 147 9.69 8.76 17.69
CA ILE A 147 8.92 8.19 18.80
C ILE A 147 9.81 7.98 20.04
N GLN A 148 11.01 7.41 19.87
CA GLN A 148 11.98 7.22 20.96
C GLN A 148 12.58 8.53 21.47
N GLY A 149 12.72 9.53 20.59
CA GLY A 149 13.23 10.86 20.92
C GLY A 149 12.19 11.82 21.52
N ASP A 150 10.99 11.33 21.87
CA ASP A 150 9.86 12.10 22.40
C ASP A 150 9.53 13.36 21.56
N MET A 151 9.61 13.27 20.24
CA MET A 151 9.39 14.41 19.33
C MET A 151 7.91 14.55 18.95
N VAL A 152 7.16 13.44 18.93
CA VAL A 152 5.78 13.38 18.46
C VAL A 152 4.82 14.15 19.38
N HIS A 153 4.95 13.95 20.70
CA HIS A 153 4.05 14.58 21.67
C HIS A 153 4.21 16.11 21.76
N PRO A 154 5.43 16.67 21.87
CA PRO A 154 5.64 18.11 21.82
C PRO A 154 5.11 18.74 20.53
N TYR A 155 5.35 18.10 19.38
CA TYR A 155 4.83 18.60 18.11
C TYR A 155 3.31 18.70 18.12
N LEU A 156 2.60 17.65 18.56
CA LEU A 156 1.14 17.65 18.64
C LEU A 156 0.59 18.68 19.63
N ARG A 157 1.17 18.81 20.83
CA ARG A 157 0.72 19.81 21.81
C ARG A 157 0.83 21.22 21.26
N ARG A 158 1.96 21.54 20.63
CA ARG A 158 2.19 22.85 20.00
C ARG A 158 1.25 23.08 18.83
N ARG A 159 1.03 22.06 18.00
CA ARG A 159 0.09 22.11 16.87
C ARG A 159 -1.34 22.35 17.32
N ASN A 160 -1.74 21.79 18.45
CA ASN A 160 -3.07 21.96 19.04
C ASN A 160 -3.22 23.26 19.86
N GLY A 161 -2.14 24.02 20.04
CA GLY A 161 -2.13 25.20 20.91
C GLY A 161 -2.17 24.89 22.41
N GLU A 162 -1.87 23.65 22.80
CA GLU A 162 -1.75 23.20 24.19
C GLU A 162 -0.41 23.62 24.83
N GLU A 163 0.60 23.91 24.01
CA GLU A 163 1.94 24.35 24.41
C GLU A 163 2.35 25.54 23.53
N GLU A 164 2.85 26.62 24.14
CA GLU A 164 3.31 27.80 23.40
C GLU A 164 4.61 27.49 22.64
N VAL A 165 4.67 27.87 21.36
CA VAL A 165 5.88 27.70 20.55
C VAL A 165 6.84 28.85 20.89
N SER A 166 7.84 28.55 21.71
CA SER A 166 8.94 29.47 22.00
C SER A 166 10.21 29.06 21.24
N PHE A 167 10.87 30.05 20.64
CA PHE A 167 12.16 29.88 20.01
C PHE A 167 13.22 30.60 20.85
N PRO A 168 14.39 30.00 21.11
CA PRO A 168 15.44 30.64 21.89
C PRO A 168 16.13 31.81 21.15
N SER A 169 15.98 31.89 19.82
CA SER A 169 16.45 33.01 19.01
C SER A 169 15.67 33.11 17.70
N ASP A 170 15.67 34.29 17.09
CA ASP A 170 15.06 34.53 15.77
C ASP A 170 15.69 33.64 14.68
N ASP A 171 17.00 33.41 14.74
CA ASP A 171 17.70 32.61 13.73
C ASP A 171 17.37 31.12 13.84
N LEU A 172 17.27 30.57 15.06
CA LEU A 172 16.74 29.21 15.24
C LEU A 172 15.25 29.12 14.92
N GLY A 173 14.50 30.20 15.14
CA GLY A 173 13.11 30.34 14.72
C GLY A 173 12.93 30.17 13.20
N LYS A 174 13.85 30.70 12.39
CA LYS A 174 13.82 30.50 10.92
C LYS A 174 14.00 29.04 10.50
N VAL A 175 14.77 28.26 11.27
CA VAL A 175 15.06 26.84 10.99
C VAL A 175 13.92 25.93 11.47
N LEU A 176 13.43 26.17 12.68
CA LEU A 176 12.47 25.29 13.36
C LEU A 176 11.02 25.77 13.27
N GLY A 177 10.77 26.94 12.69
CA GLY A 177 9.44 27.54 12.58
C GLY A 177 8.43 26.63 11.90
N LYS A 178 8.83 26.00 10.80
CA LYS A 178 7.96 25.10 10.03
C LYS A 178 7.58 23.82 10.77
N THR A 179 8.37 23.41 11.76
CA THR A 179 8.15 22.19 12.57
C THR A 179 7.83 22.52 14.03
N LEU A 180 7.35 23.74 14.30
CA LEU A 180 6.90 24.21 15.62
C LEU A 180 7.95 24.00 16.71
N GLY A 181 9.22 24.29 16.43
CA GLY A 181 10.29 24.18 17.42
C GLY A 181 10.77 22.75 17.69
N VAL A 182 10.30 21.75 16.93
CA VAL A 182 10.75 20.36 17.04
C VAL A 182 11.64 20.03 15.85
N PRO A 183 12.93 19.67 16.02
CA PRO A 183 13.74 19.20 14.91
C PRO A 183 13.16 17.86 14.44
N LEU A 184 12.83 17.74 13.16
CA LEU A 184 12.28 16.51 12.56
C LEU A 184 13.10 15.99 11.38
N PHE A 185 13.91 16.85 10.75
CA PHE A 185 14.69 16.51 9.56
C PHE A 185 16.20 16.57 9.81
N GLN A 186 16.95 15.80 9.03
CA GLN A 186 18.42 15.82 9.08
C GLN A 186 18.97 17.22 8.76
N GLU A 187 18.40 17.87 7.75
CA GLU A 187 18.78 19.21 7.30
C GLU A 187 18.57 20.24 8.41
N GLN A 188 17.48 20.14 9.18
CA GLN A 188 17.24 20.99 10.34
C GLN A 188 18.29 20.77 11.43
N ALA A 189 18.62 19.52 11.74
CA ALA A 189 19.68 19.20 12.70
C ALA A 189 21.03 19.82 12.29
N MET A 190 21.36 19.78 11.00
CA MET A 190 22.57 20.41 10.47
C MET A 190 22.52 21.94 10.55
N GLN A 191 21.37 22.54 10.22
CA GLN A 191 21.17 23.99 10.34
C GLN A 191 21.26 24.45 11.80
N ILE A 192 20.78 23.67 12.77
CA ILE A 192 20.96 23.97 14.21
C ILE A 192 22.45 23.97 14.58
N ALA A 193 23.25 23.03 14.06
CA ALA A 193 24.69 23.03 14.32
C ALA A 193 25.40 24.24 13.71
N ILE A 194 25.02 24.65 12.49
CA ILE A 194 25.61 25.81 11.80
C ILE A 194 25.19 27.12 12.47
N VAL A 195 23.89 27.34 12.63
CA VAL A 195 23.30 28.59 13.13
C VAL A 195 23.43 28.70 14.65
N GLY A 196 23.13 27.62 15.37
CA GLY A 196 23.16 27.58 16.83
C GLY A 196 24.57 27.48 17.39
N ALA A 197 25.39 26.55 16.89
CA ALA A 197 26.74 26.30 17.41
C ALA A 197 27.88 26.94 16.59
N GLY A 198 27.58 27.56 15.44
CA GLY A 198 28.60 28.20 14.61
C GLY A 198 29.49 27.23 13.84
N PHE A 199 29.00 26.00 13.55
CA PHE A 199 29.75 25.02 12.77
C PHE A 199 29.91 25.49 11.32
N THR A 200 31.06 25.18 10.70
CA THR A 200 31.17 25.29 9.25
C THR A 200 30.34 24.19 8.55
N PRO A 201 29.95 24.36 7.27
CA PRO A 201 29.26 23.32 6.52
C PRO A 201 29.99 21.97 6.53
N GLU A 202 31.32 21.98 6.48
CA GLU A 202 32.16 20.78 6.54
C GLU A 202 32.10 20.11 7.91
N GLN A 203 32.09 20.89 9.00
CA GLN A 203 31.94 20.36 10.36
C GLN A 203 30.56 19.74 10.58
N ALA A 204 29.51 20.37 10.03
CA ALA A 204 28.15 19.85 10.07
C ALA A 204 28.04 18.51 9.30
N ASP A 205 28.58 18.41 8.07
CA ASP A 205 28.57 17.14 7.35
C ASP A 205 29.39 16.04 8.05
N ARG A 206 30.54 16.41 8.67
CA ARG A 206 31.30 15.45 9.50
C ARG A 206 30.49 14.97 10.70
N LEU A 207 29.77 15.85 11.38
CA LEU A 207 28.84 15.48 12.45
C LEU A 207 27.78 14.50 11.90
N ARG A 208 27.13 14.81 10.78
CA ARG A 208 26.14 13.93 10.13
C ARG A 208 26.67 12.53 9.86
N ARG A 209 27.87 12.42 9.27
CA ARG A 209 28.50 11.11 8.98
C ARG A 209 28.82 10.35 10.27
N SER A 210 29.34 11.05 11.28
CA SER A 210 29.70 10.43 12.57
C SER A 210 28.49 9.86 13.31
N LEU A 211 27.34 10.54 13.17
CA LEU A 211 26.05 10.12 13.72
C LEU A 211 25.52 8.85 13.04
N ALA A 212 25.76 8.65 11.74
CA ALA A 212 25.37 7.42 11.03
C ALA A 212 26.21 6.19 11.46
N THR A 213 27.47 6.39 11.83
CA THR A 213 28.39 5.34 12.28
C THR A 213 28.33 5.05 13.78
N PHE A 214 27.34 5.60 14.48
CA PHE A 214 27.21 5.63 15.95
C PHE A 214 27.43 4.26 16.63
N LYS A 215 26.94 3.16 16.03
CA LYS A 215 27.11 1.82 16.60
C LYS A 215 28.51 1.24 16.46
N LYS A 216 29.38 1.79 15.61
CA LYS A 216 30.66 1.15 15.24
C LYS A 216 31.90 1.88 15.77
N HIS A 217 31.99 3.21 15.74
CA HIS A 217 33.25 3.90 16.12
C HIS A 217 33.01 5.32 16.70
N GLY A 218 33.51 5.57 17.92
CA GLY A 218 33.17 6.73 18.75
C GLY A 218 34.01 7.99 18.51
N ASN A 219 33.38 9.04 17.96
CA ASN A 219 33.87 10.43 17.96
C ASN A 219 32.78 11.47 18.34
N VAL A 220 31.60 11.02 18.79
CA VAL A 220 30.45 11.91 19.08
C VAL A 220 30.73 12.85 20.26
N SER A 221 31.52 12.40 21.23
CA SER A 221 31.92 13.18 22.40
C SER A 221 32.69 14.45 22.03
N GLU A 222 33.49 14.42 20.97
CA GLU A 222 34.23 15.58 20.49
C GLU A 222 33.26 16.63 19.91
N PHE A 223 32.36 16.20 19.03
CA PHE A 223 31.35 17.08 18.43
C PHE A 223 30.37 17.62 19.47
N ARG A 224 30.03 16.84 20.50
CA ARG A 224 29.22 17.31 21.64
C ARG A 224 29.86 18.51 22.32
N ASN A 225 31.15 18.39 22.65
CA ASN A 225 31.88 19.46 23.32
C ASN A 225 32.00 20.71 22.44
N LEU A 226 32.29 20.55 21.15
CA LEU A 226 32.31 21.65 20.18
C LEU A 226 30.95 22.33 20.06
N PHE A 227 29.87 21.55 19.98
CA PHE A 227 28.51 22.05 19.85
C PHE A 227 28.08 22.86 21.06
N LEU A 228 28.28 22.34 22.28
CA LEU A 228 27.92 23.03 23.52
C LEU A 228 28.72 24.33 23.71
N LYS A 229 30.02 24.33 23.39
CA LYS A 229 30.85 25.54 23.42
C LYS A 229 30.37 26.59 22.41
N GLY A 230 30.00 26.15 21.22
CA GLY A 230 29.46 27.01 20.17
C GLY A 230 28.13 27.66 20.59
N MET A 231 27.21 26.84 21.11
CA MET A 231 25.91 27.31 21.63
C MET A 231 26.09 28.31 22.78
N ALA A 232 26.98 28.03 23.73
CA ALA A 232 27.27 28.94 24.85
C ALA A 232 27.85 30.27 24.36
N LYS A 233 28.75 30.25 23.35
CA LYS A 233 29.31 31.47 22.73
C LYS A 233 28.23 32.34 22.09
N ASN A 234 27.17 31.73 21.56
CA ASN A 234 26.04 32.41 20.95
C ASN A 234 24.93 32.77 21.94
N GLY A 235 25.15 32.59 23.24
CA GLY A 235 24.24 33.03 24.30
C GLY A 235 23.09 32.09 24.63
N TYR A 236 23.15 30.82 24.19
CA TYR A 236 22.12 29.83 24.51
C TYR A 236 22.34 29.16 25.87
N GLU A 237 21.25 28.91 26.59
CA GLU A 237 21.27 28.23 27.88
C GLU A 237 21.84 26.79 27.78
N PRO A 238 22.65 26.33 28.76
CA PRO A 238 23.26 25.00 28.74
C PRO A 238 22.24 23.87 28.57
N ASP A 239 21.14 23.92 29.33
CA ASP A 239 20.07 22.90 29.28
C ASP A 239 19.41 22.83 27.89
N PHE A 240 19.29 23.96 27.20
CA PHE A 240 18.77 23.98 25.84
C PHE A 240 19.76 23.35 24.86
N ALA A 241 21.03 23.71 24.96
CA ALA A 241 22.08 23.16 24.11
C ALA A 241 22.22 21.64 24.29
N GLU A 242 22.13 21.12 25.52
CA GLU A 242 22.15 19.68 25.78
C GLU A 242 20.94 18.96 25.18
N ARG A 243 19.73 19.52 25.30
CA ARG A 243 18.52 18.96 24.68
C ARG A 243 18.64 18.92 23.16
N CYS A 244 19.10 20.00 22.53
CA CYS A 244 19.31 20.03 21.08
C CYS A 244 20.32 18.99 20.64
N PHE A 245 21.44 18.84 21.35
CA PHE A 245 22.43 17.82 20.99
C PHE A 245 21.88 16.40 21.16
N SER A 246 21.15 16.11 22.25
CA SER A 246 20.52 14.81 22.47
C SER A 246 19.50 14.47 21.36
N GLN A 247 18.73 15.46 20.90
CA GLN A 247 17.86 15.30 19.75
C GLN A 247 18.66 14.97 18.48
N ILE A 248 19.75 15.70 18.21
CA ILE A 248 20.69 15.47 17.10
C ILE A 248 21.32 14.06 17.18
N GLU A 249 21.66 13.56 18.36
CA GLU A 249 22.15 12.19 18.55
C GLU A 249 21.09 11.16 18.14
N GLY A 250 19.82 11.38 18.50
CA GLY A 250 18.69 10.57 18.05
C GLY A 250 18.54 10.52 16.52
N PHE A 251 18.93 11.59 15.82
CA PHE A 251 18.92 11.66 14.35
C PHE A 251 19.96 10.76 13.68
N GLY A 252 21.05 10.37 14.36
CA GLY A 252 22.07 9.51 13.76
C GLY A 252 21.59 8.13 13.35
N SER A 253 20.59 7.63 14.06
CA SER A 253 20.00 6.31 13.78
C SER A 253 18.75 6.37 12.88
N TYR A 254 18.06 7.52 12.83
CA TYR A 254 16.70 7.60 12.28
C TYR A 254 16.35 8.89 11.55
N GLY A 255 17.32 9.77 11.34
CA GLY A 255 17.05 11.03 10.69
C GLY A 255 16.54 10.84 9.29
N PHE A 256 15.58 11.66 8.89
CA PHE A 256 15.00 11.61 7.56
C PHE A 256 15.32 12.88 6.78
N PRO A 257 15.78 12.77 5.52
CA PRO A 257 15.97 13.93 4.67
C PRO A 257 14.65 14.63 4.36
N GLU A 258 14.58 15.94 4.57
CA GLU A 258 13.43 16.78 4.24
C GLU A 258 13.11 16.71 2.74
N SER A 259 14.15 16.70 1.89
CA SER A 259 13.98 16.62 0.44
C SER A 259 13.28 15.33 -0.01
N HIS A 260 13.61 14.21 0.63
CA HIS A 260 12.98 12.91 0.38
C HIS A 260 11.56 12.85 0.94
N ALA A 261 11.33 13.44 2.12
CA ALA A 261 9.98 13.58 2.68
C ALA A 261 9.07 14.38 1.75
N ALA A 262 9.58 15.49 1.21
CA ALA A 262 8.83 16.36 0.31
C ALA A 262 8.46 15.67 -1.01
N SER A 263 9.38 14.90 -1.61
CA SER A 263 9.08 14.15 -2.84
C SER A 263 8.04 13.06 -2.61
N PHE A 264 8.06 12.39 -1.45
CA PHE A 264 7.06 11.37 -1.11
C PHE A 264 5.71 11.99 -0.76
N ALA A 265 5.70 13.15 -0.09
CA ALA A 265 4.49 13.90 0.22
C ALA A 265 3.68 14.28 -1.04
N LEU A 266 4.34 14.49 -2.18
CA LEU A 266 3.65 14.68 -3.47
C LEU A 266 2.79 13.47 -3.85
N LEU A 267 3.29 12.26 -3.63
CA LEU A 267 2.53 11.03 -3.88
C LEU A 267 1.47 10.77 -2.82
N VAL A 268 1.71 11.16 -1.56
CA VAL A 268 0.68 11.18 -0.52
C VAL A 268 -0.48 12.07 -0.97
N TYR A 269 -0.20 13.30 -1.38
CA TYR A 269 -1.21 14.24 -1.84
C TYR A 269 -1.93 13.72 -3.08
N ALA A 270 -1.22 13.26 -4.11
CA ALA A 270 -1.82 12.76 -5.34
C ALA A 270 -2.75 11.56 -5.09
N SER A 271 -2.31 10.58 -4.29
CA SER A 271 -3.17 9.42 -3.93
C SER A 271 -4.35 9.81 -3.05
N SER A 272 -4.18 10.79 -2.15
CA SER A 272 -5.28 11.33 -1.33
C SER A 272 -6.30 12.07 -2.19
N TRP A 273 -5.84 12.88 -3.14
CA TRP A 273 -6.70 13.63 -4.07
C TRP A 273 -7.52 12.68 -4.95
N LEU A 274 -6.88 11.64 -5.51
CA LEU A 274 -7.56 10.61 -6.28
C LEU A 274 -8.62 9.88 -5.45
N LYS A 275 -8.30 9.50 -4.21
CA LYS A 275 -9.26 8.86 -3.31
C LYS A 275 -10.44 9.79 -2.99
N CYS A 276 -10.17 11.06 -2.70
CA CYS A 276 -11.18 12.02 -2.30
C CYS A 276 -12.17 12.33 -3.43
N HIS A 277 -11.67 12.60 -4.64
CA HIS A 277 -12.48 13.08 -5.77
C HIS A 277 -12.95 11.97 -6.71
N HIS A 278 -12.18 10.89 -6.81
CA HIS A 278 -12.46 9.78 -7.73
C HIS A 278 -12.31 8.41 -7.02
N PRO A 279 -13.07 8.14 -5.94
CA PRO A 279 -12.89 6.92 -5.13
C PRO A 279 -13.05 5.62 -5.94
N SER A 280 -13.94 5.60 -6.92
CA SER A 280 -14.16 4.44 -7.80
C SER A 280 -12.96 4.16 -8.70
N ILE A 281 -12.40 5.20 -9.33
CA ILE A 281 -11.22 5.11 -10.18
C ILE A 281 -9.99 4.77 -9.35
N PHE A 282 -9.83 5.40 -8.18
CA PHE A 282 -8.73 5.11 -7.27
C PHE A 282 -8.74 3.65 -6.82
N ALA A 283 -9.90 3.13 -6.40
CA ALA A 283 -10.06 1.73 -6.03
C ALA A 283 -9.76 0.78 -7.21
N CYS A 284 -10.23 1.11 -8.42
CA CYS A 284 -9.94 0.34 -9.63
C CYS A 284 -8.43 0.25 -9.90
N ALA A 285 -7.76 1.41 -9.93
CA ALA A 285 -6.33 1.53 -10.18
C ALA A 285 -5.49 0.85 -9.09
N LEU A 286 -5.90 1.00 -7.83
CA LEU A 286 -5.23 0.38 -6.68
C LEU A 286 -5.35 -1.13 -6.72
N LEU A 287 -6.55 -1.66 -7.01
CA LEU A 287 -6.74 -3.10 -7.21
C LEU A 287 -5.83 -3.58 -8.35
N ASN A 288 -5.86 -2.91 -9.51
CA ASN A 288 -5.05 -3.22 -10.70
C ASN A 288 -3.53 -3.10 -10.50
N SER A 289 -3.08 -2.51 -9.40
CA SER A 289 -1.65 -2.33 -9.08
C SER A 289 -1.16 -3.27 -7.98
N GLN A 290 -2.04 -4.14 -7.45
CA GLN A 290 -1.68 -5.16 -6.47
C GLN A 290 -0.67 -6.19 -7.05
N PRO A 291 0.25 -6.73 -6.23
CA PRO A 291 0.35 -6.56 -4.77
C PRO A 291 0.93 -5.19 -4.34
N MET A 292 0.22 -4.50 -3.45
CA MET A 292 0.57 -3.16 -2.98
C MET A 292 0.03 -2.88 -1.56
N GLY A 293 0.77 -2.07 -0.81
CA GLY A 293 0.30 -1.46 0.44
C GLY A 293 0.05 -2.46 1.59
N PHE A 294 -0.70 -2.01 2.59
CA PHE A 294 -1.00 -2.78 3.80
C PHE A 294 -2.30 -3.60 3.74
N TYR A 295 -3.18 -3.31 2.77
CA TYR A 295 -4.56 -3.79 2.75
C TYR A 295 -4.83 -4.77 1.60
N ALA A 296 -5.54 -5.84 1.92
CA ALA A 296 -5.94 -6.85 0.95
C ALA A 296 -7.07 -6.32 0.03
N PRO A 297 -7.26 -6.89 -1.17
CA PRO A 297 -8.33 -6.50 -2.10
C PRO A 297 -9.73 -6.40 -1.47
N ALA A 298 -10.07 -7.31 -0.55
CA ALA A 298 -11.35 -7.28 0.17
C ALA A 298 -11.57 -5.99 0.98
N GLN A 299 -10.51 -5.43 1.56
CA GLN A 299 -10.57 -4.20 2.35
C GLN A 299 -10.69 -2.98 1.43
N ILE A 300 -9.99 -2.97 0.30
CA ILE A 300 -10.09 -1.92 -0.73
C ILE A 300 -11.50 -1.87 -1.32
N VAL A 301 -12.07 -3.03 -1.67
CA VAL A 301 -13.44 -3.12 -2.19
C VAL A 301 -14.46 -2.66 -1.16
N ARG A 302 -14.26 -3.00 0.12
CA ARG A 302 -15.12 -2.54 1.21
C ARG A 302 -15.04 -1.01 1.37
N ASP A 303 -13.84 -0.45 1.40
CA ASP A 303 -13.60 0.99 1.48
C ASP A 303 -14.30 1.72 0.33
N ALA A 304 -14.16 1.24 -0.91
CA ALA A 304 -14.85 1.80 -2.07
C ALA A 304 -16.38 1.80 -1.89
N ARG A 305 -16.96 0.71 -1.38
CA ARG A 305 -18.42 0.64 -1.10
C ARG A 305 -18.85 1.60 0.01
N GLU A 306 -18.03 1.78 1.04
CA GLU A 306 -18.27 2.76 2.11
C GLU A 306 -18.21 4.21 1.57
N HIS A 307 -17.48 4.43 0.47
CA HIS A 307 -17.48 5.68 -0.32
C HIS A 307 -18.59 5.77 -1.38
N GLY A 308 -19.58 4.87 -1.34
CA GLY A 308 -20.72 4.88 -2.27
C GLY A 308 -20.43 4.33 -3.67
N VAL A 309 -19.27 3.69 -3.88
CA VAL A 309 -18.95 3.08 -5.18
C VAL A 309 -19.77 1.81 -5.38
N THR A 310 -20.46 1.74 -6.52
CA THR A 310 -21.10 0.49 -6.97
C THR A 310 -20.04 -0.47 -7.47
N VAL A 311 -19.87 -1.60 -6.80
CA VAL A 311 -18.93 -2.66 -7.19
C VAL A 311 -19.70 -3.85 -7.72
N ARG A 312 -19.33 -4.34 -8.90
CA ARG A 312 -19.96 -5.47 -9.61
C ARG A 312 -18.99 -6.67 -9.64
N PRO A 313 -19.49 -7.91 -9.46
CA PRO A 313 -18.66 -9.11 -9.43
C PRO A 313 -18.01 -9.38 -10.79
N PRO A 314 -17.00 -10.25 -10.87
CA PRO A 314 -16.52 -10.71 -12.16
C PRO A 314 -17.63 -11.37 -12.97
N ASP A 315 -17.65 -11.15 -14.27
CA ASP A 315 -18.69 -11.62 -15.17
C ASP A 315 -18.09 -12.12 -16.48
N ILE A 316 -18.55 -13.26 -16.97
CA ILE A 316 -17.97 -13.91 -18.16
C ILE A 316 -18.09 -13.05 -19.42
N ASN A 317 -19.14 -12.22 -19.49
CA ASN A 317 -19.48 -11.39 -20.64
C ASN A 317 -19.01 -9.94 -20.51
N ALA A 318 -18.69 -9.47 -19.31
CA ALA A 318 -18.25 -8.09 -19.09
C ALA A 318 -16.78 -7.96 -18.65
N SER A 319 -16.26 -8.87 -17.82
CA SER A 319 -14.95 -8.71 -17.18
C SER A 319 -13.77 -9.04 -18.10
N THR A 320 -12.66 -8.33 -17.94
CA THR A 320 -11.36 -8.66 -18.54
C THR A 320 -10.39 -9.14 -17.45
N TRP A 321 -9.09 -9.27 -17.75
CA TRP A 321 -8.09 -9.53 -16.71
C TRP A 321 -8.10 -8.45 -15.63
N ASP A 322 -7.87 -7.19 -16.03
CA ASP A 322 -7.92 -6.03 -15.13
C ASP A 322 -9.35 -5.70 -14.73
N ASN A 323 -9.49 -5.13 -13.52
CA ASN A 323 -10.73 -4.50 -13.10
C ASN A 323 -10.97 -3.28 -14.00
N ILE A 324 -12.23 -3.00 -14.33
CA ILE A 324 -12.58 -1.91 -15.24
C ILE A 324 -13.61 -0.98 -14.62
N MET A 325 -13.66 0.26 -15.12
CA MET A 325 -14.74 1.19 -14.85
C MET A 325 -15.77 1.08 -15.99
N GLU A 326 -17.04 0.98 -15.64
CA GLU A 326 -18.15 0.93 -16.60
C GLU A 326 -19.31 1.83 -16.15
N PRO A 327 -20.15 2.33 -17.06
CA PRO A 327 -21.32 3.12 -16.67
C PRO A 327 -22.23 2.36 -15.69
N ASP A 328 -22.65 3.02 -14.63
CA ASP A 328 -23.53 2.43 -13.62
C ASP A 328 -25.01 2.36 -14.05
N GLY A 329 -25.37 3.05 -15.14
CA GLY A 329 -26.74 3.18 -15.65
C GLY A 329 -27.54 4.36 -15.05
N GLN A 330 -26.94 5.11 -14.12
CA GLN A 330 -27.50 6.28 -13.44
C GLN A 330 -26.71 7.57 -13.71
N GLY A 331 -25.77 7.53 -14.66
CA GLY A 331 -24.90 8.64 -15.03
C GLY A 331 -23.57 8.69 -14.29
N GLY A 332 -23.29 7.70 -13.42
CA GLY A 332 -22.01 7.51 -12.75
C GLY A 332 -21.22 6.33 -13.31
N LEU A 333 -20.20 5.91 -12.55
CA LEU A 333 -19.33 4.78 -12.88
C LEU A 333 -19.41 3.70 -11.80
N ALA A 334 -19.47 2.45 -12.23
CA ALA A 334 -19.36 1.25 -11.42
C ALA A 334 -18.01 0.57 -11.65
N LEU A 335 -17.44 0.02 -10.57
CA LEU A 335 -16.24 -0.80 -10.60
C LEU A 335 -16.62 -2.25 -10.91
N ARG A 336 -16.22 -2.76 -12.07
CA ARG A 336 -16.34 -4.18 -12.42
C ARG A 336 -15.07 -4.91 -12.01
N LEU A 337 -15.20 -5.93 -11.17
CA LEU A 337 -14.07 -6.77 -10.81
C LEU A 337 -13.58 -7.58 -12.02
N GLY A 338 -12.26 -7.61 -12.20
CA GLY A 338 -11.59 -8.36 -13.25
C GLY A 338 -11.29 -9.80 -12.83
N PHE A 339 -10.97 -10.63 -13.82
CA PHE A 339 -10.58 -12.03 -13.61
C PHE A 339 -9.32 -12.19 -12.76
N ARG A 340 -8.49 -11.15 -12.63
CA ARG A 340 -7.32 -11.17 -11.72
C ARG A 340 -7.65 -11.33 -10.24
N GLN A 341 -8.91 -11.13 -9.83
CA GLN A 341 -9.35 -11.44 -8.47
C GLN A 341 -9.60 -12.94 -8.25
N ILE A 342 -9.74 -13.71 -9.33
CA ILE A 342 -10.03 -15.14 -9.27
C ILE A 342 -8.75 -15.91 -9.00
N LYS A 343 -8.75 -16.70 -7.94
CA LYS A 343 -7.64 -17.56 -7.57
C LYS A 343 -7.44 -18.65 -8.63
N SER A 344 -6.20 -18.99 -8.92
CA SER A 344 -5.82 -20.07 -9.85
C SER A 344 -6.19 -19.81 -11.32
N MET A 345 -6.35 -18.53 -11.70
CA MET A 345 -6.55 -18.07 -13.06
C MET A 345 -5.33 -17.26 -13.53
N ARG A 346 -4.87 -17.51 -14.76
CA ARG A 346 -3.73 -16.81 -15.37
C ARG A 346 -4.21 -15.67 -16.27
N GLU A 347 -3.36 -14.66 -16.46
CA GLU A 347 -3.65 -13.52 -17.32
C GLU A 347 -3.90 -13.91 -18.79
N GLU A 348 -3.11 -14.86 -19.29
CA GLU A 348 -3.26 -15.39 -20.66
C GLU A 348 -4.64 -16.05 -20.85
N GLU A 349 -5.10 -16.83 -19.87
CA GLU A 349 -6.41 -17.48 -19.88
C GLU A 349 -7.54 -16.45 -19.93
N ALA A 350 -7.45 -15.41 -19.09
CA ALA A 350 -8.40 -14.29 -19.07
C ALA A 350 -8.43 -13.53 -20.41
N THR A 351 -7.26 -13.31 -21.01
CA THR A 351 -7.10 -12.59 -22.28
C THR A 351 -7.76 -13.36 -23.42
N TRP A 352 -7.55 -14.69 -23.48
CA TRP A 352 -8.20 -15.54 -24.48
C TRP A 352 -9.72 -15.59 -24.32
N ILE A 353 -10.23 -15.72 -23.10
CA ILE A 353 -11.67 -15.68 -22.83
C ILE A 353 -12.28 -14.34 -23.28
N ALA A 354 -11.60 -13.22 -22.99
CA ALA A 354 -12.09 -11.90 -23.42
C ALA A 354 -12.07 -11.76 -24.95
N ALA A 355 -11.01 -12.24 -25.61
CA ALA A 355 -10.86 -12.17 -27.07
C ALA A 355 -11.89 -13.03 -27.83
N ALA A 356 -12.18 -14.25 -27.33
CA ALA A 356 -13.12 -15.18 -27.97
C ALA A 356 -14.61 -14.84 -27.74
N ARG A 357 -14.89 -13.86 -26.86
CA ARG A 357 -16.25 -13.51 -26.42
C ARG A 357 -17.19 -13.10 -27.54
N GLY A 358 -16.72 -12.41 -28.58
CA GLY A 358 -17.59 -11.93 -29.67
C GLY A 358 -18.83 -11.18 -29.14
N ASN A 359 -20.03 -11.61 -29.54
CA ASN A 359 -21.31 -11.04 -29.07
C ASN A 359 -21.76 -11.53 -27.67
N GLY A 360 -20.86 -12.14 -26.90
CA GLY A 360 -21.16 -12.79 -25.63
C GLY A 360 -21.19 -14.31 -25.75
N TYR A 361 -20.99 -14.96 -24.61
CA TYR A 361 -21.25 -16.38 -24.38
C TYR A 361 -22.72 -16.54 -23.95
N LEU A 362 -23.37 -17.61 -24.40
CA LEU A 362 -24.75 -17.96 -24.04
C LEU A 362 -24.80 -19.10 -23.03
N SER A 363 -23.73 -19.91 -22.94
CA SER A 363 -23.63 -21.06 -22.05
C SER A 363 -22.21 -21.25 -21.51
N VAL A 364 -22.05 -22.13 -20.52
CA VAL A 364 -20.72 -22.58 -20.04
C VAL A 364 -19.97 -23.31 -21.17
N GLU A 365 -20.69 -24.08 -21.98
CA GLU A 365 -20.12 -24.84 -23.09
C GLU A 365 -19.58 -23.91 -24.20
N ASP A 366 -20.23 -22.77 -24.44
CA ASP A 366 -19.75 -21.77 -25.41
C ASP A 366 -18.35 -21.30 -25.05
N VAL A 367 -18.06 -21.10 -23.75
CA VAL A 367 -16.72 -20.68 -23.30
C VAL A 367 -15.71 -21.76 -23.63
N TRP A 368 -16.03 -23.02 -23.33
CA TRP A 368 -15.17 -24.16 -23.66
C TRP A 368 -14.89 -24.26 -25.17
N ARG A 369 -15.93 -24.25 -25.99
CA ARG A 369 -15.82 -24.43 -27.45
C ARG A 369 -15.11 -23.26 -28.11
N ARG A 370 -15.49 -22.02 -27.77
CA ARG A 370 -15.05 -20.81 -28.48
C ARG A 370 -13.74 -20.25 -27.94
N ALA A 371 -13.55 -20.27 -26.62
CA ALA A 371 -12.30 -19.81 -26.01
C ALA A 371 -11.25 -20.93 -25.87
N GLY A 372 -11.62 -22.19 -26.12
CA GLY A 372 -10.70 -23.33 -26.07
C GLY A 372 -10.11 -23.58 -24.69
N VAL A 373 -10.86 -23.23 -23.64
CA VAL A 373 -10.39 -23.32 -22.25
C VAL A 373 -10.39 -24.75 -21.74
N GLU A 374 -9.46 -25.09 -20.85
CA GLU A 374 -9.46 -26.40 -20.21
C GLU A 374 -10.67 -26.57 -19.26
N PRO A 375 -11.20 -27.80 -19.08
CA PRO A 375 -12.28 -28.08 -18.12
C PRO A 375 -11.99 -27.58 -16.70
N ARG A 376 -10.71 -27.64 -16.28
CA ARG A 376 -10.24 -27.08 -15.00
C ARG A 376 -10.63 -25.61 -14.85
N LEU A 377 -10.44 -24.81 -15.91
CA LEU A 377 -10.70 -23.38 -15.86
C LEU A 377 -12.20 -23.08 -15.83
N LEU A 378 -13.04 -23.85 -16.54
CA LEU A 378 -14.50 -23.72 -16.45
C LEU A 378 -14.99 -23.91 -15.02
N ARG A 379 -14.42 -24.90 -14.31
CA ARG A 379 -14.70 -25.10 -12.89
C ARG A 379 -14.29 -23.89 -12.05
N VAL A 380 -13.08 -23.36 -12.25
CA VAL A 380 -12.61 -22.16 -11.53
C VAL A 380 -13.53 -20.96 -11.78
N LEU A 381 -13.97 -20.74 -13.02
CA LEU A 381 -14.92 -19.68 -13.38
C LEU A 381 -16.29 -19.90 -12.71
N ALA A 382 -16.79 -21.14 -12.69
CA ALA A 382 -18.05 -21.48 -12.04
C ALA A 382 -17.96 -21.30 -10.51
N GLU A 383 -16.87 -21.73 -9.87
CA GLU A 383 -16.61 -21.48 -8.44
C GLU A 383 -16.59 -19.97 -8.13
N ALA A 384 -16.02 -19.16 -9.02
CA ALA A 384 -16.02 -17.70 -8.93
C ALA A 384 -17.36 -17.01 -9.28
N ASP A 385 -18.40 -17.77 -9.65
CA ASP A 385 -19.76 -17.28 -9.92
C ASP A 385 -19.85 -16.24 -11.05
N VAL A 386 -19.00 -16.39 -12.07
CA VAL A 386 -18.93 -15.44 -13.20
C VAL A 386 -20.07 -15.59 -14.21
N PHE A 387 -20.87 -16.65 -14.11
CA PHE A 387 -21.92 -16.99 -15.07
C PHE A 387 -23.30 -16.44 -14.69
N ALA A 388 -23.38 -15.60 -13.66
CA ALA A 388 -24.65 -15.04 -13.18
C ALA A 388 -25.43 -14.26 -14.28
N SER A 389 -24.74 -13.62 -15.23
CA SER A 389 -25.39 -12.96 -16.38
C SER A 389 -26.06 -13.92 -17.36
N LEU A 390 -25.72 -15.21 -17.33
CA LEU A 390 -26.38 -16.26 -18.11
C LEU A 390 -27.61 -16.83 -17.39
N HIS A 391 -28.02 -16.22 -16.28
CA HIS A 391 -29.08 -16.72 -15.40
C HIS A 391 -28.79 -18.10 -14.80
N LEU A 392 -27.52 -18.47 -14.67
CA LEU A 392 -27.08 -19.69 -14.01
C LEU A 392 -26.73 -19.42 -12.55
N SER A 393 -27.22 -20.25 -11.64
CA SER A 393 -26.67 -20.26 -10.28
C SER A 393 -25.27 -20.89 -10.29
N ARG A 394 -24.45 -20.59 -9.27
CA ARG A 394 -23.14 -21.23 -9.07
C ARG A 394 -23.20 -22.76 -9.18
N ARG A 395 -24.22 -23.40 -8.60
CA ARG A 395 -24.38 -24.87 -8.66
C ARG A 395 -24.73 -25.35 -10.07
N ASP A 396 -25.58 -24.63 -10.79
CA ASP A 396 -25.92 -24.97 -12.19
C ASP A 396 -24.70 -24.83 -13.10
N ALA A 397 -23.91 -23.76 -12.91
CA ALA A 397 -22.68 -23.55 -13.66
C ALA A 397 -21.63 -24.63 -13.35
N LEU A 398 -21.49 -25.04 -12.09
CA LEU A 398 -20.60 -26.15 -11.69
C LEU A 398 -21.04 -27.48 -12.29
N TRP A 399 -22.35 -27.73 -12.32
CA TRP A 399 -22.91 -28.93 -12.94
C TRP A 399 -22.65 -28.96 -14.44
N ALA A 400 -22.90 -27.84 -15.14
CA ALA A 400 -22.60 -27.70 -16.56
C ALA A 400 -21.11 -27.85 -16.86
N ALA A 401 -20.23 -27.25 -16.03
CA ALA A 401 -18.78 -27.40 -16.18
C ALA A 401 -18.32 -28.86 -15.95
N ALA A 402 -18.95 -29.59 -15.02
CA ALA A 402 -18.61 -30.98 -14.73
C ALA A 402 -19.01 -31.95 -15.85
N ALA A 403 -20.00 -31.60 -16.69
CA ALA A 403 -20.37 -32.38 -17.87
C ALA A 403 -19.29 -32.33 -18.96
N ILE A 404 -18.43 -31.31 -18.95
CA ILE A 404 -17.36 -31.11 -19.93
C ILE A 404 -16.09 -31.82 -19.45
N GLY A 405 -15.92 -33.07 -19.85
CA GLY A 405 -14.75 -33.89 -19.46
C GLY A 405 -13.56 -33.86 -20.42
N ALA A 406 -13.78 -33.43 -21.68
CA ALA A 406 -12.77 -33.47 -22.72
C ALA A 406 -12.02 -32.13 -22.84
N GLU A 407 -10.72 -32.17 -23.14
CA GLU A 407 -9.92 -30.96 -23.34
C GLU A 407 -10.36 -30.16 -24.57
N LYS A 408 -10.87 -30.84 -25.61
CA LYS A 408 -11.34 -30.21 -26.85
C LYS A 408 -12.63 -30.87 -27.33
N PRO A 409 -13.51 -30.13 -28.04
CA PRO A 409 -14.62 -30.72 -28.75
C PRO A 409 -14.13 -31.79 -29.72
N LEU A 410 -14.81 -32.91 -29.80
CA LEU A 410 -14.49 -33.95 -30.78
C LEU A 410 -14.68 -33.37 -32.20
N PRO A 411 -13.84 -33.76 -33.19
CA PRO A 411 -13.86 -33.16 -34.53
C PRO A 411 -15.23 -33.14 -35.23
N LEU A 412 -16.09 -34.12 -34.93
CA LEU A 412 -17.44 -34.21 -35.48
C LEU A 412 -18.40 -33.17 -34.89
N PHE A 413 -18.18 -32.74 -33.64
CA PHE A 413 -18.98 -31.76 -32.91
C PHE A 413 -18.27 -30.40 -32.80
N ALA A 414 -17.27 -30.15 -33.65
CA ALA A 414 -16.50 -28.90 -33.64
C ALA A 414 -17.20 -27.75 -34.38
N GLY A 415 -18.19 -28.04 -35.23
CA GLY A 415 -19.15 -27.03 -35.73
C GLY A 415 -20.32 -26.87 -34.77
N ASP A 416 -21.06 -25.77 -34.85
CA ASP A 416 -22.35 -25.53 -34.15
C ASP A 416 -23.45 -26.49 -34.66
N MET A 417 -23.15 -27.79 -34.69
CA MET A 417 -24.13 -28.84 -34.79
C MET A 417 -24.62 -29.07 -33.37
N ASP A 418 -25.91 -28.84 -33.15
CA ASP A 418 -26.61 -29.39 -31.99
C ASP A 418 -26.17 -30.85 -31.88
N GLY A 419 -25.65 -31.26 -30.71
CA GLY A 419 -25.04 -32.57 -30.52
C GLY A 419 -26.02 -33.72 -30.77
N GLU A 420 -25.79 -34.88 -30.16
CA GLU A 420 -26.91 -35.83 -30.06
C GLU A 420 -28.06 -35.10 -29.35
N GLY A 421 -29.19 -34.88 -30.04
CA GLY A 421 -30.35 -34.10 -29.56
C GLY A 421 -31.09 -34.75 -28.37
N ILE A 422 -30.32 -35.32 -27.46
CA ILE A 422 -30.71 -35.90 -26.19
C ILE A 422 -31.02 -34.72 -25.28
N VAL A 423 -32.31 -34.47 -25.09
CA VAL A 423 -32.79 -33.56 -24.06
C VAL A 423 -32.63 -34.27 -22.72
N GLU A 424 -31.53 -34.00 -22.02
CA GLU A 424 -31.36 -34.48 -20.65
C GLU A 424 -32.41 -33.82 -19.73
N PRO A 425 -32.97 -34.58 -18.77
CA PRO A 425 -33.88 -34.02 -17.79
C PRO A 425 -33.16 -32.95 -16.96
N ALA A 426 -33.85 -31.84 -16.69
CA ALA A 426 -33.29 -30.74 -15.91
C ALA A 426 -32.85 -31.22 -14.51
N ALA A 427 -31.59 -30.94 -14.15
CA ALA A 427 -31.08 -31.22 -12.82
C ALA A 427 -31.67 -30.21 -11.82
N HIS A 428 -32.45 -30.68 -10.85
CA HIS A 428 -32.97 -29.85 -9.77
C HIS A 428 -31.99 -29.83 -8.59
N LEU A 429 -31.00 -28.94 -8.65
CA LEU A 429 -30.01 -28.78 -7.60
C LEU A 429 -30.60 -27.97 -6.41
N PRO A 430 -30.23 -28.29 -5.17
CA PRO A 430 -30.65 -27.48 -4.02
C PRO A 430 -30.08 -26.07 -4.16
N GLN A 431 -30.85 -25.06 -3.76
CA GLN A 431 -30.35 -23.68 -3.72
C GLN A 431 -29.26 -23.54 -2.64
N MET A 432 -28.22 -22.76 -2.95
CA MET A 432 -27.23 -22.38 -1.95
C MET A 432 -27.82 -21.36 -0.99
N THR A 433 -27.50 -21.51 0.28
CA THR A 433 -27.75 -20.48 1.29
C THR A 433 -26.79 -19.31 1.08
N GLU A 434 -27.17 -18.11 1.55
CA GLU A 434 -26.30 -16.93 1.52
C GLU A 434 -24.95 -17.16 2.21
N GLY A 435 -24.93 -17.92 3.30
CA GLY A 435 -23.70 -18.29 4.01
C GLY A 435 -22.76 -19.15 3.17
N GLU A 436 -23.30 -20.15 2.46
CA GLU A 436 -22.51 -20.96 1.52
C GLU A 436 -21.96 -20.12 0.37
N HIS A 437 -22.78 -19.20 -0.19
CA HIS A 437 -22.30 -18.29 -1.24
C HIS A 437 -21.10 -17.45 -0.78
N VAL A 438 -21.17 -16.91 0.43
CA VAL A 438 -20.09 -16.10 1.03
C VAL A 438 -18.82 -16.93 1.25
N VAL A 439 -18.95 -18.17 1.72
CA VAL A 439 -17.79 -19.07 1.90
C VAL A 439 -17.11 -19.32 0.56
N GLU A 440 -17.88 -19.70 -0.46
CA GLU A 440 -17.35 -19.97 -1.80
C GLU A 440 -16.70 -18.72 -2.45
N ASP A 441 -17.26 -17.53 -2.23
CA ASP A 441 -16.63 -16.26 -2.67
C ASP A 441 -15.22 -16.09 -2.09
N PHE A 442 -15.04 -16.36 -0.79
CA PHE A 442 -13.73 -16.27 -0.15
C PHE A 442 -12.76 -17.36 -0.62
N VAL A 443 -13.26 -18.55 -0.96
CA VAL A 443 -12.43 -19.63 -1.51
C VAL A 443 -11.93 -19.25 -2.90
N ALA A 444 -12.82 -18.75 -3.76
CA ALA A 444 -12.55 -18.42 -5.15
C ALA A 444 -11.78 -17.09 -5.32
N MET A 445 -12.09 -16.05 -4.56
CA MET A 445 -11.58 -14.68 -4.79
C MET A 445 -10.96 -13.99 -3.57
N ARG A 446 -10.98 -14.63 -2.38
CA ARG A 446 -10.57 -14.01 -1.10
C ARG A 446 -11.36 -12.75 -0.70
N LEU A 447 -12.47 -12.47 -1.37
CA LEU A 447 -13.38 -11.36 -1.06
C LEU A 447 -14.82 -11.75 -1.41
N THR A 448 -15.81 -11.06 -0.85
CA THR A 448 -17.23 -11.21 -1.21
C THR A 448 -17.87 -9.85 -1.39
N LEU A 449 -18.81 -9.73 -2.33
CA LEU A 449 -19.69 -8.56 -2.47
C LEU A 449 -21.02 -8.73 -1.73
N ARG A 450 -21.27 -9.91 -1.14
CA ARG A 450 -22.48 -10.23 -0.37
C ARG A 450 -22.34 -9.75 1.08
N ALA A 451 -23.11 -10.32 2.00
CA ALA A 451 -23.08 -9.95 3.40
C ALA A 451 -21.75 -10.31 4.09
N HIS A 452 -21.35 -9.49 5.06
CA HIS A 452 -20.17 -9.75 5.88
C HIS A 452 -20.36 -11.04 6.70
N PRO A 453 -19.34 -11.92 6.86
CA PRO A 453 -19.50 -13.21 7.56
C PRO A 453 -20.10 -13.12 8.97
N ILE A 454 -19.73 -12.09 9.73
CA ILE A 454 -20.27 -11.84 11.08
C ILE A 454 -21.78 -11.56 11.05
N ALA A 455 -22.37 -11.07 9.96
CA ALA A 455 -23.81 -10.81 9.88
C ALA A 455 -24.63 -12.10 10.12
N PHE A 456 -24.18 -13.24 9.60
CA PHE A 456 -24.84 -14.54 9.80
C PHE A 456 -24.72 -15.07 11.23
N LEU A 457 -23.72 -14.61 11.98
CA LEU A 457 -23.45 -15.02 13.37
C LEU A 457 -23.89 -13.98 14.40
N ARG A 458 -24.31 -12.78 13.96
CA ARG A 458 -24.58 -11.64 14.85
C ARG A 458 -25.62 -11.96 15.92
N HIS A 459 -26.67 -12.69 15.56
CA HIS A 459 -27.70 -13.15 16.49
C HIS A 459 -27.18 -14.06 17.63
N LYS A 460 -26.03 -14.73 17.43
CA LYS A 460 -25.37 -15.57 18.45
C LYS A 460 -24.39 -14.76 19.31
N LEU A 461 -23.71 -13.77 18.71
CA LEU A 461 -22.69 -12.95 19.38
C LEU A 461 -23.29 -11.80 20.19
N THR A 462 -24.43 -11.26 19.75
CA THR A 462 -25.15 -10.20 20.44
C THR A 462 -26.65 -10.58 20.44
N PRO A 463 -27.05 -11.56 21.27
CA PRO A 463 -28.44 -11.98 21.34
C PRO A 463 -29.32 -10.80 21.79
N ASP A 464 -30.45 -10.59 21.10
CA ASP A 464 -31.38 -9.51 21.40
C ASP A 464 -31.79 -9.54 22.88
N THR A 465 -31.47 -8.46 23.61
CA THR A 465 -31.87 -8.23 25.00
C THR A 465 -33.35 -7.84 25.11
N GLN A 466 -34.25 -8.55 24.41
CA GLN A 466 -35.71 -8.40 24.55
C GLN A 466 -36.35 -9.46 25.48
N ARG A 467 -35.57 -10.13 26.33
CA ARG A 467 -36.08 -11.12 27.30
C ARG A 467 -35.67 -10.90 28.77
N SER A 468 -35.50 -9.66 29.21
CA SER A 468 -35.45 -9.34 30.65
C SER A 468 -36.34 -8.15 31.03
N LYS A 469 -37.66 -8.29 30.86
CA LYS A 469 -38.63 -7.57 31.71
C LYS A 469 -38.81 -8.37 33.01
N GLY A 470 -37.87 -8.22 33.91
CA GLY A 470 -37.94 -8.69 35.30
C GLY A 470 -36.95 -7.86 36.11
N PRO A 471 -37.32 -7.36 37.30
CA PRO A 471 -36.46 -6.44 38.04
C PRO A 471 -35.17 -7.15 38.45
N LEU A 472 -34.03 -6.59 38.04
CA LEU A 472 -32.70 -7.03 38.48
C LEU A 472 -32.56 -6.73 39.99
N PRO A 473 -32.18 -7.71 40.85
CA PRO A 473 -31.77 -7.41 42.21
C PRO A 473 -30.42 -6.70 42.19
N GLY A 474 -30.30 -5.63 42.96
CA GLY A 474 -29.15 -4.75 42.98
C GLY A 474 -27.82 -5.45 43.29
N ALA A 475 -26.80 -5.13 42.50
CA ALA A 475 -25.41 -5.39 42.85
C ALA A 475 -24.72 -4.04 43.06
N ALA A 476 -24.47 -3.74 44.34
CA ALA A 476 -23.70 -2.59 44.78
C ALA A 476 -22.24 -2.75 44.33
N TRP A 477 -21.73 -1.77 43.60
CA TRP A 477 -20.30 -1.62 43.32
C TRP A 477 -19.68 -0.82 44.46
N THR A 478 -19.03 -1.50 45.41
CA THR A 478 -18.10 -0.86 46.33
C THR A 478 -16.75 -0.69 45.65
N THR A 479 -16.41 0.57 45.38
CA THR A 479 -15.06 1.07 45.12
C THR A 479 -14.10 0.70 46.26
N ARG A 480 -12.92 0.17 45.93
CA ARG A 480 -11.73 0.29 46.77
C ARG A 480 -10.59 0.88 45.95
N GLN A 481 -10.19 2.08 46.36
CA GLN A 481 -8.86 2.63 46.20
C GLN A 481 -7.88 1.76 47.00
N ASP A 482 -6.74 1.42 46.37
CA ASP A 482 -5.39 1.78 46.80
C ASP A 482 -4.42 1.57 45.63
#